data_AF-A0A9W7FKF2-F1
#
_entry.id   AF-A0A9W7FKF2-F1
#
_cell.length_a   1.000
_cell.length_b   1.000
_cell.length_c   1.000
_cell.angle_alpha   90.00
_cell.angle_beta   90.00
_cell.angle_gamma   90.00
#
_symmetry.space_group_name_H-M   'P 1'
#
loop_
_entity.id
_entity.type
_entity.pdbx_description
1 polymer ?
#
loop_
_entity_poly.entity_id
_entity_poly.type
_entity_poly.pdbx_seq_one_letter_code
_entity_poly.pdbx_strand_id
1 'polypeptide(L)'
;MVFVNLSSCFVLLCWCFVTLLSAPSVVHSLAVPPQVNRKAVMTAAAIEFVKNRNPAEALSLYNNLPASPYLWQRGLVAYCASEFEVAGKQFRFDRSVNGGDGEEALWECASLARLNRPRSELLDSLPPKGLSLNDPRAVIRDSVKLFYDFLSLPPDSSPAPLVEKLLTSSNIDTDGDKTRFYADLYVALFYESLCPSPTLAQSYLAQALNTAYGKSSSDFMVATADNMNRL
;
A
#
# COMPACT_ATOMS: atom_id res chain seq x y z
N MET A 1 -66.59 -4.03 25.54
CA MET A 1 -67.63 -3.67 26.52
C MET A 1 -67.56 -4.67 27.66
N VAL A 2 -67.43 -4.18 28.89
CA VAL A 2 -67.72 -4.84 30.18
C VAL A 2 -66.80 -5.98 30.65
N PHE A 3 -65.96 -5.62 31.61
CA PHE A 3 -65.45 -6.48 32.70
C PHE A 3 -66.61 -7.01 33.56
N VAL A 4 -66.54 -8.27 34.02
CA VAL A 4 -66.89 -8.61 35.40
C VAL A 4 -66.00 -9.75 35.92
N ASN A 5 -65.59 -9.56 37.17
CA ASN A 5 -64.67 -10.30 38.03
C ASN A 5 -65.43 -11.38 38.85
N LEU A 6 -64.73 -12.00 39.82
CA LEU A 6 -65.10 -13.01 40.84
C LEU A 6 -64.57 -14.42 40.49
N SER A 7 -63.80 -15.13 41.32
CA SER A 7 -63.63 -15.07 42.78
C SER A 7 -62.28 -15.66 43.22
N SER A 8 -61.83 -15.15 44.36
CA SER A 8 -60.79 -15.59 45.30
C SER A 8 -60.66 -17.11 45.52
N CYS A 9 -59.43 -17.58 45.75
CA CYS A 9 -59.13 -18.51 46.87
C CYS A 9 -57.62 -18.72 47.08
N PHE A 10 -57.19 -18.41 48.31
CA PHE A 10 -56.19 -19.12 49.14
C PHE A 10 -54.76 -19.40 48.65
N VAL A 11 -53.85 -18.54 49.13
CA VAL A 11 -52.66 -18.84 49.97
C VAL A 11 -52.13 -20.28 49.93
N LEU A 12 -50.88 -20.44 49.48
CA LEU A 12 -49.85 -21.24 50.15
C LEU A 12 -48.45 -20.74 49.73
N LEU A 13 -47.81 -20.05 50.67
CA LEU A 13 -46.41 -19.61 50.62
C LEU A 13 -45.50 -20.84 50.72
N CYS A 14 -44.82 -21.19 49.62
CA CYS A 14 -43.67 -22.10 49.67
C CYS A 14 -42.40 -21.25 49.71
N TRP A 15 -41.81 -21.15 50.90
CA TRP A 15 -40.47 -20.60 51.10
C TRP A 15 -39.44 -21.60 50.56
N CYS A 16 -38.98 -21.40 49.31
CA CYS A 16 -37.76 -22.03 48.82
C CYS A 16 -36.56 -21.18 49.22
N PHE A 17 -35.82 -21.65 50.23
CA PHE A 17 -34.46 -21.19 50.53
C PHE A 17 -33.56 -21.50 49.33
N VAL A 18 -33.25 -20.50 48.51
CA VAL A 18 -32.18 -20.57 47.51
C VAL A 18 -30.87 -20.25 48.23
N THR A 19 -30.09 -21.28 48.53
CA THR A 19 -28.68 -21.13 48.91
C THR A 19 -27.90 -20.61 47.71
N LEU A 20 -27.57 -19.31 47.71
CA LEU A 20 -26.56 -18.75 46.81
C LEU A 20 -25.20 -19.36 47.14
N LEU A 21 -24.76 -20.32 46.33
CA LEU A 21 -23.36 -20.73 46.26
C LEU A 21 -22.62 -19.68 45.43
N SER A 22 -21.89 -18.79 46.10
CA SER A 22 -20.96 -17.86 45.47
C SER A 22 -19.81 -18.64 44.82
N ALA A 23 -19.89 -18.86 43.51
CA ALA A 23 -18.74 -19.37 42.75
C ALA A 23 -17.62 -18.32 42.75
N PRO A 24 -16.36 -18.69 43.03
CA PRO A 24 -15.25 -17.76 42.93
C PRO A 24 -15.05 -17.38 41.46
N SER A 25 -15.12 -16.08 41.18
CA SER A 25 -14.79 -15.52 39.86
C SER A 25 -13.34 -15.85 39.53
N VAL A 26 -13.14 -16.86 38.67
CA VAL A 26 -11.83 -17.09 38.04
C VAL A 26 -11.59 -15.93 37.09
N VAL A 27 -10.85 -14.94 37.57
CA VAL A 27 -10.31 -13.88 36.72
C VAL A 27 -9.27 -14.56 35.81
N HIS A 28 -9.68 -14.95 34.61
CA HIS A 28 -8.73 -15.29 33.56
C HIS A 28 -7.94 -14.00 33.29
N SER A 29 -6.72 -13.93 33.83
CA SER A 29 -5.73 -12.95 33.40
C SER A 29 -5.48 -13.23 31.93
N LEU A 30 -6.08 -12.42 31.05
CA LEU A 30 -5.73 -12.40 29.64
C LEU A 30 -4.27 -12.01 29.59
N ALA A 31 -3.39 -12.99 29.35
CA ALA A 31 -1.99 -12.73 29.09
C ALA A 31 -1.94 -11.70 27.96
N VAL A 32 -1.38 -10.52 28.26
CA VAL A 32 -1.10 -9.52 27.24
C VAL A 32 -0.18 -10.21 26.23
N PRO A 33 -0.57 -10.33 24.95
CA PRO A 33 0.28 -10.98 23.97
C PRO A 33 1.64 -10.28 23.95
N PRO A 34 2.74 -11.04 23.81
CA PRO A 34 4.08 -10.46 23.84
C PRO A 34 4.14 -9.32 22.81
N GLN A 35 4.57 -8.14 23.26
CA GLN A 35 4.70 -7.00 22.37
C GLN A 35 5.71 -7.35 21.27
N VAL A 36 5.22 -7.48 20.04
CA VAL A 36 6.06 -7.72 18.87
C VAL A 36 7.06 -6.57 18.77
N ASN A 37 8.35 -6.88 18.76
CA ASN A 37 9.39 -5.88 18.57
C ASN A 37 9.38 -5.39 17.11
N ARG A 38 8.59 -4.34 16.85
CA ARG A 38 8.38 -3.76 15.51
C ARG A 38 9.70 -3.48 14.80
N LYS A 39 10.68 -2.91 15.51
CA LYS A 39 11.99 -2.58 14.95
C LYS A 39 12.75 -3.82 14.50
N ALA A 40 12.73 -4.89 15.30
CA ALA A 40 13.40 -6.14 14.94
C ALA A 40 12.78 -6.78 13.70
N VAL A 41 11.45 -6.84 13.63
CA VAL A 41 10.73 -7.37 12.46
C VAL A 41 11.00 -6.54 11.21
N MET A 42 10.89 -5.21 11.29
CA MET A 42 11.19 -4.32 10.15
C MET A 42 12.65 -4.48 9.68
N THR A 43 13.60 -4.68 10.60
CA THR A 43 15.01 -4.89 10.25
C THR A 43 15.21 -6.22 9.52
N ALA A 44 14.62 -7.30 10.03
CA ALA A 44 14.69 -8.61 9.40
C ALA A 44 14.05 -8.59 8.00
N ALA A 45 12.85 -8.01 7.88
CA ALA A 45 12.15 -7.89 6.60
C ALA A 45 12.95 -7.05 5.58
N ALA A 46 13.58 -5.96 6.01
CA ALA A 46 14.44 -5.17 5.15
C ALA A 46 15.70 -5.94 4.70
N ILE A 47 16.28 -6.80 5.54
CA ILE A 47 17.40 -7.67 5.15
C ILE A 47 16.94 -8.63 4.05
N GLU A 48 15.81 -9.29 4.23
CA GLU A 48 15.27 -10.22 3.23
C GLU A 48 14.99 -9.52 1.90
N PHE A 49 14.39 -8.33 1.94
CA PHE A 49 14.03 -7.59 0.73
C PHE A 49 15.24 -6.97 0.02
N VAL A 50 16.09 -6.26 0.76
CA VAL A 50 17.19 -5.45 0.20
C VAL A 50 18.43 -6.29 -0.09
N LYS A 51 18.82 -7.20 0.82
CA LYS A 51 20.04 -8.00 0.67
C LYS A 51 19.78 -9.33 0.00
N ASN A 52 18.77 -10.06 0.47
CA ASN A 52 18.50 -11.41 -0.02
C ASN A 52 17.60 -11.42 -1.26
N ARG A 53 17.00 -10.27 -1.62
CA ARG A 53 16.12 -10.12 -2.79
C ARG A 53 14.97 -11.11 -2.76
N ASN A 54 14.40 -11.31 -1.56
CA ASN A 54 13.35 -12.27 -1.29
C ASN A 54 12.08 -11.55 -0.81
N PRO A 55 11.25 -11.03 -1.72
CA PRO A 55 10.06 -10.27 -1.35
C PRO A 55 9.01 -11.14 -0.65
N ALA A 56 8.92 -12.43 -0.97
CA ALA A 56 7.97 -13.33 -0.31
C ALA A 56 8.28 -13.51 1.19
N GLU A 57 9.55 -13.78 1.53
CA GLU A 57 9.96 -13.92 2.93
C GLU A 57 9.88 -12.59 3.68
N ALA A 58 10.30 -11.49 3.05
CA ALA A 58 10.14 -10.15 3.62
C ALA A 58 8.67 -9.83 3.93
N LEU A 59 7.73 -10.21 3.06
CA LEU A 59 6.31 -9.99 3.27
C LEU A 59 5.77 -10.81 4.45
N SER A 60 6.20 -12.08 4.54
CA SER A 60 5.87 -12.96 5.67
C SER A 60 6.26 -12.32 7.00
N LEU A 61 7.46 -11.73 7.07
CA LEU A 61 7.94 -11.00 8.24
C LEU A 61 7.08 -9.76 8.53
N TYR A 62 6.79 -8.94 7.53
CA TYR A 62 5.93 -7.76 7.69
C TYR A 62 4.51 -8.11 8.15
N ASN A 63 3.96 -9.27 7.75
CA ASN A 63 2.63 -9.72 8.15
C ASN A 63 2.54 -10.12 9.64
N ASN A 64 3.67 -10.26 10.33
CA ASN A 64 3.68 -10.40 11.80
C ASN A 64 3.46 -9.07 12.53
N LEU A 65 3.43 -7.94 11.81
CA LEU A 65 3.06 -6.64 12.36
C LEU A 65 1.56 -6.39 12.19
N PRO A 66 0.91 -5.70 13.15
CA PRO A 66 -0.45 -5.24 12.94
C PRO A 66 -0.50 -4.27 11.76
N ALA A 67 -1.63 -4.28 11.03
CA ALA A 67 -1.88 -3.27 10.01
C ALA A 67 -1.79 -1.87 10.63
N SER A 68 -0.98 -1.01 10.05
CA SER A 68 -0.72 0.33 10.57
C SER A 68 -0.30 1.26 9.44
N PRO A 69 -0.56 2.57 9.56
CA PRO A 69 0.08 3.54 8.69
C PRO A 69 1.60 3.62 8.96
N TYR A 70 2.30 4.28 8.05
CA TYR A 70 3.75 4.43 8.02
C TYR A 70 4.50 3.10 7.82
N LEU A 71 3.89 2.17 7.09
CA LEU A 71 4.49 0.87 6.75
C LEU A 71 4.54 0.66 5.22
N TRP A 72 4.84 1.74 4.49
CA TRP A 72 4.94 1.75 3.03
C TRP A 72 5.91 0.70 2.47
N GLN A 73 6.95 0.31 3.22
CA GLN A 73 7.85 -0.77 2.83
C GLN A 73 7.10 -2.10 2.65
N ARG A 74 6.12 -2.41 3.52
CA ARG A 74 5.27 -3.59 3.37
C ARG A 74 4.48 -3.54 2.07
N GLY A 75 4.03 -2.35 1.65
CA GLY A 75 3.34 -2.16 0.38
C GLY A 75 4.23 -2.49 -0.81
N LEU A 76 5.48 -1.98 -0.81
CA LEU A 76 6.46 -2.26 -1.87
C LEU A 76 6.85 -3.73 -1.92
N VAL A 77 7.09 -4.34 -0.76
CA VAL A 77 7.41 -5.77 -0.67
C VAL A 77 6.23 -6.61 -1.17
N ALA A 78 5.00 -6.27 -0.79
CA ALA A 78 3.80 -6.94 -1.29
C ALA A 78 3.67 -6.81 -2.81
N TYR A 79 3.96 -5.63 -3.36
CA TYR A 79 3.95 -5.42 -4.81
C TYR A 79 4.94 -6.35 -5.53
N CYS A 80 6.19 -6.39 -5.07
CA CYS A 80 7.22 -7.27 -5.63
C CYS A 80 6.92 -8.77 -5.43
N ALA A 81 6.13 -9.12 -4.41
CA ALA A 81 5.64 -10.48 -4.19
C ALA A 81 4.38 -10.82 -5.02
N SER A 82 3.94 -9.92 -5.92
CA SER A 82 2.67 -10.03 -6.67
C SER A 82 1.40 -10.09 -5.81
N GLU A 83 1.49 -9.65 -4.55
CA GLU A 83 0.37 -9.53 -3.61
C GLU A 83 -0.30 -8.16 -3.74
N PHE A 84 -0.79 -7.84 -4.95
CA PHE A 84 -1.24 -6.49 -5.33
C PHE A 84 -2.42 -5.98 -4.48
N GLU A 85 -3.32 -6.85 -4.03
CA GLU A 85 -4.43 -6.47 -3.14
C GLU A 85 -3.90 -6.05 -1.76
N VAL A 86 -2.84 -6.69 -1.28
CA VAL A 86 -2.17 -6.33 -0.02
C VAL A 86 -1.42 -5.02 -0.18
N ALA A 87 -0.71 -4.85 -1.29
CA ALA A 87 0.03 -3.64 -1.62
C ALA A 87 -0.90 -2.42 -1.69
N GLY A 88 -1.96 -2.48 -2.51
CA GLY A 88 -2.91 -1.39 -2.67
C GLY A 88 -3.59 -0.98 -1.36
N LYS A 89 -3.97 -1.95 -0.52
CA LYS A 89 -4.53 -1.67 0.82
C LYS A 89 -3.53 -0.98 1.74
N GLN A 90 -2.26 -1.38 1.71
CA GLN A 90 -1.23 -0.77 2.53
C GLN A 90 -1.00 0.70 2.12
N PHE A 91 -0.79 0.97 0.83
CA PHE A 91 -0.59 2.34 0.34
C PHE A 91 -1.80 3.24 0.57
N ARG A 92 -3.03 2.72 0.41
CA ARG A 92 -4.24 3.46 0.78
C ARG A 92 -4.26 3.83 2.26
N PHE A 93 -3.83 2.91 3.13
CA PHE A 93 -3.79 3.15 4.57
C PHE A 93 -2.74 4.19 4.94
N ASP A 94 -1.55 4.12 4.35
CA ASP A 94 -0.50 5.11 4.54
C ASP A 94 -0.96 6.51 4.04
N ARG A 95 -1.57 6.57 2.86
CA ARG A 95 -2.11 7.82 2.29
C ARG A 95 -3.23 8.44 3.10
N SER A 96 -4.01 7.63 3.84
CA SER A 96 -5.10 8.12 4.68
C SER A 96 -4.63 9.06 5.80
N VAL A 97 -3.35 8.96 6.19
CA VAL A 97 -2.71 9.84 7.18
C VAL A 97 -1.68 10.79 6.55
N ASN A 98 -1.36 10.60 5.27
CA ASN A 98 -0.42 11.42 4.50
C ASN A 98 -0.96 11.73 3.09
N GLY A 99 -2.05 12.50 3.02
CA GLY A 99 -2.75 12.76 1.75
C GLY A 99 -1.96 13.52 0.67
N GLY A 100 -0.75 13.99 0.99
CA GLY A 100 0.15 14.70 0.07
C GLY A 100 1.23 13.81 -0.57
N ASP A 101 1.26 12.51 -0.28
CA ASP A 101 2.29 11.62 -0.82
C ASP A 101 1.92 11.11 -2.21
N GLY A 102 2.64 11.60 -3.22
CA GLY A 102 2.41 11.19 -4.60
C GLY A 102 2.96 9.80 -4.90
N GLU A 103 3.97 9.36 -4.16
CA GLU A 103 4.60 8.05 -4.34
C GLU A 103 3.66 6.94 -3.88
N GLU A 104 3.05 7.08 -2.70
CA GLU A 104 2.04 6.11 -2.22
C GLU A 104 0.84 6.03 -3.17
N ALA A 105 0.39 7.15 -3.73
CA ALA A 105 -0.69 7.17 -4.72
C ALA A 105 -0.32 6.44 -6.04
N LEU A 106 0.92 6.61 -6.53
CA LEU A 106 1.41 5.88 -7.71
C LEU A 106 1.39 4.37 -7.47
N TRP A 107 1.89 3.93 -6.32
CA TRP A 107 1.94 2.51 -5.99
C TRP A 107 0.56 1.91 -5.71
N GLU A 108 -0.35 2.66 -5.09
CA GLU A 108 -1.76 2.26 -4.95
C GLU A 108 -2.39 2.05 -6.35
N CYS A 109 -2.25 3.04 -7.24
CA CYS A 109 -2.80 3.01 -8.59
C CYS A 109 -2.24 1.82 -9.41
N ALA A 110 -0.93 1.63 -9.39
CA ALA A 110 -0.28 0.52 -10.06
C ALA A 110 -0.79 -0.84 -9.54
N SER A 111 -0.93 -0.98 -8.21
CA SER A 111 -1.46 -2.20 -7.58
C SER A 111 -2.88 -2.51 -8.05
N LEU A 112 -3.75 -1.49 -8.10
CA LEU A 112 -5.12 -1.65 -8.60
C LEU A 112 -5.16 -1.99 -10.10
N ALA A 113 -4.28 -1.39 -10.90
CA ALA A 113 -4.15 -1.71 -12.31
C ALA A 113 -3.74 -3.17 -12.53
N ARG A 114 -2.80 -3.69 -11.74
CA ARG A 114 -2.37 -5.10 -11.76
C ARG A 114 -3.47 -6.09 -11.36
N LEU A 115 -4.49 -5.61 -10.65
CA LEU A 115 -5.71 -6.38 -10.32
C LEU A 115 -6.82 -6.23 -11.38
N ASN A 116 -6.55 -5.57 -12.51
CA ASN A 116 -7.54 -5.24 -13.54
C ASN A 116 -8.76 -4.48 -13.00
N ARG A 117 -8.55 -3.62 -12.00
CA ARG A 117 -9.61 -2.78 -11.45
C ARG A 117 -10.11 -1.77 -12.50
N PRO A 118 -11.38 -1.34 -12.44
CA PRO A 118 -11.92 -0.38 -13.40
C PRO A 118 -11.14 0.95 -13.39
N ARG A 119 -10.97 1.59 -14.55
CA ARG A 119 -10.22 2.86 -14.69
C ARG A 119 -10.70 3.96 -13.72
N SER A 120 -11.99 3.98 -13.36
CA SER A 120 -12.52 4.91 -12.36
C SER A 120 -11.90 4.70 -10.98
N GLU A 121 -11.70 3.45 -10.55
CA GLU A 121 -11.09 3.12 -9.25
C GLU A 121 -9.59 3.46 -9.25
N LEU A 122 -8.91 3.29 -10.38
CA LEU A 122 -7.52 3.75 -10.56
C LEU A 122 -7.43 5.28 -10.45
N LEU A 123 -8.34 6.02 -11.10
CA LEU A 123 -8.40 7.48 -10.98
C LEU A 123 -8.67 7.94 -9.54
N ASP A 124 -9.54 7.25 -8.80
CA ASP A 124 -9.86 7.56 -7.40
C ASP A 124 -8.68 7.29 -6.43
N SER A 125 -7.73 6.44 -6.82
CA SER A 125 -6.50 6.22 -6.05
C SER A 125 -5.48 7.35 -6.19
N LEU A 126 -5.61 8.15 -7.26
CA LEU A 126 -4.76 9.31 -7.49
C LEU A 126 -5.38 10.56 -6.83
N PRO A 127 -4.56 11.57 -6.44
CA PRO A 127 -5.08 12.85 -5.97
C PRO A 127 -6.06 13.46 -7.00
N PRO A 128 -7.25 13.97 -6.58
CA PRO A 128 -8.26 14.51 -7.49
C PRO A 128 -7.73 15.64 -8.38
N LYS A 129 -8.36 15.83 -9.56
CA LYS A 129 -8.01 16.84 -10.58
C LYS A 129 -7.54 18.18 -9.99
N GLY A 130 -6.30 18.57 -10.30
CA GLY A 130 -5.84 19.95 -10.15
C GLY A 130 -4.65 20.21 -9.22
N LEU A 131 -3.60 19.39 -9.29
CA LEU A 131 -2.21 19.78 -8.93
C LEU A 131 -1.94 20.25 -7.49
N SER A 132 -2.86 20.10 -6.54
CA SER A 132 -2.54 20.31 -5.11
C SER A 132 -1.90 19.06 -4.49
N LEU A 133 -1.12 18.32 -5.29
CA LEU A 133 -0.19 17.35 -4.77
C LEU A 133 1.00 18.14 -4.19
N ASN A 134 1.00 18.30 -2.88
CA ASN A 134 2.08 18.98 -2.15
C ASN A 134 3.28 18.06 -1.92
N ASP A 135 3.67 17.29 -2.94
CA ASP A 135 4.92 16.53 -2.89
C ASP A 135 6.07 17.48 -3.28
N PRO A 136 7.12 17.64 -2.47
CA PRO A 136 8.23 18.54 -2.80
C PRO A 136 9.00 18.10 -4.05
N ARG A 137 8.96 16.80 -4.40
CA ARG A 137 9.74 16.21 -5.49
C ARG A 137 9.03 16.38 -6.83
N ALA A 138 9.61 17.19 -7.72
CA ALA A 138 9.00 17.47 -9.02
C ALA A 138 8.73 16.21 -9.85
N VAL A 139 9.69 15.28 -9.88
CA VAL A 139 9.56 14.01 -10.61
C VAL A 139 8.38 13.16 -10.14
N ILE A 140 8.02 13.19 -8.86
CA ILE A 140 6.85 12.47 -8.34
C ILE A 140 5.57 13.12 -8.83
N ARG A 141 5.50 14.46 -8.77
CA ARG A 141 4.34 15.20 -9.29
C ARG A 141 4.15 14.96 -10.78
N ASP A 142 5.23 14.97 -11.55
CA ASP A 142 5.19 14.72 -12.99
C ASP A 142 4.81 13.25 -13.31
N SER A 143 5.24 12.29 -12.48
CA SER A 143 4.86 10.88 -12.61
C SER A 143 3.39 10.64 -12.28
N VAL A 144 2.85 11.26 -11.22
CA VAL A 144 1.41 11.24 -10.91
C VAL A 144 0.62 11.83 -12.08
N LYS A 145 1.12 12.91 -12.68
CA LYS A 145 0.51 13.52 -13.86
C LYS A 145 0.49 12.57 -15.06
N LEU A 146 1.57 11.82 -15.32
CA LEU A 146 1.60 10.79 -16.37
C LEU A 146 0.48 9.76 -16.18
N PHE A 147 0.35 9.19 -14.98
CA PHE A 147 -0.68 8.19 -14.69
C PHE A 147 -2.09 8.78 -14.86
N TYR A 148 -2.32 9.95 -14.29
CA TYR A 148 -3.61 10.64 -14.35
C TYR A 148 -4.02 10.99 -15.80
N ASP A 149 -3.10 11.59 -16.56
CA ASP A 149 -3.35 11.99 -17.94
C ASP A 149 -3.66 10.75 -18.80
N PHE A 150 -2.89 9.67 -18.67
CA PHE A 150 -3.10 8.44 -19.44
C PHE A 150 -4.46 7.79 -19.14
N LEU A 151 -4.84 7.70 -17.86
CA LEU A 151 -6.15 7.17 -17.46
C LEU A 151 -7.31 8.03 -17.97
N SER A 152 -7.07 9.32 -18.20
CA SER A 152 -8.04 10.26 -18.75
C SER A 152 -8.13 10.21 -20.29
N LEU A 153 -7.19 9.54 -20.97
CA LEU A 153 -7.21 9.35 -22.42
C LEU A 153 -8.15 8.21 -22.83
N PRO A 154 -8.66 8.21 -24.08
CA PRO A 154 -9.32 7.05 -24.68
C PRO A 154 -8.47 5.77 -24.53
N PRO A 155 -9.07 4.59 -24.30
CA PRO A 155 -8.33 3.34 -24.01
C PRO A 155 -7.18 2.99 -24.96
N ASP A 156 -7.31 3.34 -26.24
CA ASP A 156 -6.33 2.99 -27.28
C ASP A 156 -5.30 4.11 -27.57
N SER A 157 -5.21 5.10 -26.68
CA SER A 157 -4.30 6.22 -26.88
C SER A 157 -2.86 5.82 -26.59
N SER A 158 -1.94 6.26 -27.45
CA SER A 158 -0.50 6.04 -27.22
C SER A 158 -0.01 6.80 -25.98
N PRO A 159 0.73 6.14 -25.06
CA PRO A 159 1.32 6.81 -23.91
C PRO A 159 2.61 7.57 -24.25
N ALA A 160 3.19 7.36 -25.44
CA ALA A 160 4.52 7.85 -25.79
C ALA A 160 4.72 9.36 -25.59
N PRO A 161 3.78 10.25 -25.99
CA PRO A 161 3.95 11.69 -25.77
C PRO A 161 3.97 12.09 -24.28
N LEU A 162 3.24 11.35 -23.43
CA LEU A 162 3.21 11.62 -21.99
C LEU A 162 4.50 11.15 -21.31
N VAL A 163 5.02 9.99 -21.72
CA VAL A 163 6.30 9.46 -21.24
C VAL A 163 7.47 10.36 -21.68
N GLU A 164 7.48 10.78 -22.94
CA GLU A 164 8.49 11.72 -23.45
C GLU A 164 8.48 13.04 -22.67
N LYS A 165 7.30 13.58 -22.40
CA LYS A 165 7.14 14.80 -21.60
C LYS A 165 7.72 14.67 -20.18
N LEU A 166 7.53 13.53 -19.52
CA LEU A 166 8.14 13.28 -18.21
C LEU A 166 9.67 13.24 -18.31
N LEU A 167 10.20 12.43 -19.24
CA LEU A 167 11.62 12.14 -19.38
C LEU A 167 12.45 13.32 -19.90
N THR A 168 11.82 14.29 -20.58
CA THR A 168 12.46 15.52 -21.08
C THR A 168 12.18 16.73 -20.19
N SER A 169 11.53 16.53 -19.03
CA SER A 169 11.29 17.63 -18.09
C SER A 169 12.61 18.20 -17.59
N SER A 170 12.72 19.53 -17.58
CA SER A 170 13.93 20.25 -17.14
C SER A 170 14.34 19.94 -15.70
N ASN A 171 13.41 19.41 -14.89
CA ASN A 171 13.65 19.02 -13.50
C ASN A 171 14.54 17.77 -13.37
N ILE A 172 14.61 16.92 -14.40
CA ILE A 172 15.42 15.70 -14.37
C ILE A 172 16.91 16.02 -14.43
N ASP A 173 17.29 17.02 -15.24
CA ASP A 173 18.70 17.39 -15.43
C ASP A 173 19.22 18.28 -14.29
N THR A 174 18.36 19.01 -13.58
CA THR A 174 18.76 19.91 -12.48
C THR A 174 18.96 19.19 -11.15
N ASP A 175 18.21 18.13 -10.89
CA ASP A 175 18.14 17.48 -9.56
C ASP A 175 19.02 16.21 -9.48
N GLY A 176 19.76 15.89 -10.54
CA GLY A 176 20.83 14.89 -10.57
C GLY A 176 20.38 13.42 -10.73
N ASP A 177 21.33 12.50 -10.60
CA ASP A 177 21.15 11.04 -10.83
C ASP A 177 19.98 10.41 -10.09
N LYS A 178 19.66 10.90 -8.88
CA LYS A 178 18.52 10.41 -8.09
C LYS A 178 17.19 10.72 -8.78
N THR A 179 17.04 11.91 -9.34
CA THR A 179 15.80 12.29 -10.04
C THR A 179 15.63 11.50 -11.32
N ARG A 180 16.72 11.25 -12.05
CA ARG A 180 16.70 10.35 -13.20
C ARG A 180 16.28 8.93 -12.81
N PHE A 181 16.81 8.40 -11.70
CA PHE A 181 16.41 7.09 -11.17
C PHE A 181 14.88 7.00 -10.96
N TYR A 182 14.29 7.99 -10.28
CA TYR A 182 12.85 7.97 -10.00
C TYR A 182 12.02 8.15 -11.28
N ALA A 183 12.46 8.99 -12.23
CA ALA A 183 11.76 9.16 -13.50
C ALA A 183 11.69 7.83 -14.27
N ASP A 184 12.83 7.15 -14.42
CA ASP A 184 12.90 5.85 -15.08
C ASP A 184 12.11 4.77 -14.31
N LEU A 185 12.19 4.75 -12.97
CA LEU A 185 11.43 3.82 -12.12
C LEU A 185 9.91 3.96 -12.34
N TYR A 186 9.37 5.18 -12.34
CA TYR A 186 7.93 5.36 -12.50
C TYR A 186 7.44 5.18 -13.94
N VAL A 187 8.29 5.42 -14.94
CA VAL A 187 7.97 5.01 -16.33
C VAL A 187 7.95 3.48 -16.43
N ALA A 188 8.87 2.79 -15.77
CA ALA A 188 8.82 1.34 -15.71
C ALA A 188 7.56 0.82 -15.02
N LEU A 189 7.22 1.38 -13.85
CA LEU A 189 6.00 1.03 -13.12
C LEU A 189 4.74 1.25 -13.98
N PHE A 190 4.71 2.36 -14.73
CA PHE A 190 3.63 2.66 -15.68
C PHE A 190 3.48 1.58 -16.75
N TYR A 191 4.57 1.18 -17.41
CA TYR A 191 4.55 0.12 -18.42
C TYR A 191 4.38 -1.28 -17.84
N GLU A 192 4.63 -1.49 -16.56
CA GLU A 192 4.43 -2.76 -15.89
C GLU A 192 2.98 -2.97 -15.45
N SER A 193 2.24 -1.87 -15.23
CA SER A 193 0.89 -1.88 -14.66
C SER A 193 -0.20 -1.30 -15.58
N LEU A 194 -0.17 -0.01 -15.89
CA LEU A 194 -1.25 0.70 -16.60
C LEU A 194 -1.22 0.47 -18.12
N CYS A 195 -0.03 0.34 -18.70
CA CYS A 195 0.14 0.08 -20.13
C CYS A 195 1.10 -1.10 -20.35
N PRO A 196 0.68 -2.34 -20.07
CA PRO A 196 1.56 -3.51 -20.03
C PRO A 196 2.46 -3.66 -21.26
N SER A 197 3.76 -3.46 -21.06
CA SER A 197 4.82 -3.66 -22.05
C SER A 197 6.08 -4.16 -21.32
N PRO A 198 6.26 -5.48 -21.19
CA PRO A 198 7.37 -6.06 -20.44
C PRO A 198 8.75 -5.57 -20.91
N THR A 199 8.93 -5.43 -22.23
CA THR A 199 10.19 -4.94 -22.81
C THR A 199 10.49 -3.50 -22.40
N LEU A 200 9.49 -2.61 -22.41
CA LEU A 200 9.68 -1.22 -22.00
C LEU A 200 9.87 -1.13 -20.48
N ALA A 201 9.06 -1.83 -19.69
CA ALA A 201 9.20 -1.87 -18.24
C ALA A 201 10.61 -2.31 -17.82
N GLN A 202 11.12 -3.40 -18.39
CA GLN A 202 12.47 -3.89 -18.13
C GLN A 202 13.56 -2.90 -18.61
N SER A 203 13.38 -2.29 -19.78
CA SER A 203 14.32 -1.31 -20.30
C SER A 203 14.44 -0.08 -19.38
N TYR A 204 13.33 0.43 -18.85
CA TYR A 204 13.35 1.56 -17.94
C TYR A 204 13.85 1.18 -16.54
N LEU A 205 13.55 -0.02 -16.02
CA LEU A 205 14.18 -0.51 -14.78
C LEU A 205 15.70 -0.61 -14.92
N ALA A 206 16.19 -1.13 -16.04
CA ALA A 206 17.62 -1.20 -16.32
C ALA A 206 18.25 0.20 -16.39
N GLN A 207 17.57 1.18 -17.00
CA GLN A 207 18.03 2.58 -17.01
C GLN A 207 18.09 3.18 -15.61
N ALA A 208 17.03 3.00 -14.80
CA ALA A 208 16.99 3.46 -13.41
C ALA A 208 18.18 2.90 -12.62
N LEU A 209 18.37 1.59 -12.66
CA LEU A 209 19.46 0.89 -11.97
C LEU A 209 20.86 1.26 -12.49
N ASN A 210 20.96 1.81 -13.71
CA ASN A 210 22.25 2.21 -14.31
C ASN A 210 22.70 3.63 -13.93
N THR A 211 21.83 4.44 -13.32
CA THR A 211 22.20 5.75 -12.74
C THR A 211 23.23 5.60 -11.62
N ALA A 212 23.98 6.66 -11.28
CA ALA A 212 24.94 6.58 -10.18
C ALA A 212 24.26 6.29 -8.83
N TYR A 213 23.05 6.86 -8.63
CA TYR A 213 22.22 6.57 -7.46
C TYR A 213 21.76 5.11 -7.41
N GLY A 214 21.23 4.58 -8.52
CA GLY A 214 20.77 3.20 -8.62
C GLY A 214 21.87 2.16 -8.38
N LYS A 215 23.12 2.47 -8.76
CA LYS A 215 24.27 1.56 -8.58
C LYS A 215 24.83 1.52 -7.16
N SER A 216 24.74 2.61 -6.41
CA SER A 216 25.49 2.81 -5.16
C SER A 216 24.62 2.89 -3.91
N SER A 217 23.34 3.22 -4.08
CA SER A 217 22.42 3.41 -2.97
C SER A 217 21.92 2.08 -2.40
N SER A 218 21.76 2.02 -1.08
CA SER A 218 21.08 0.93 -0.37
C SER A 218 19.62 1.28 -0.01
N ASP A 219 19.09 2.31 -0.66
CA ASP A 219 17.70 2.76 -0.50
C ASP A 219 16.70 1.66 -0.88
N PHE A 220 15.60 1.60 -0.12
CA PHE A 220 14.55 0.62 -0.32
C PHE A 220 13.95 0.69 -1.73
N MET A 221 13.87 1.88 -2.34
CA MET A 221 13.36 2.06 -3.71
C MET A 221 14.29 1.47 -4.77
N VAL A 222 15.61 1.50 -4.55
CA VAL A 222 16.57 0.82 -5.42
C VAL A 222 16.39 -0.69 -5.31
N ALA A 223 16.21 -1.22 -4.10
CA ALA A 223 15.88 -2.62 -3.91
C ALA A 223 14.54 -3.00 -4.57
N THR A 224 13.53 -2.13 -4.52
CA THR A 224 12.26 -2.35 -5.23
C THR A 224 12.49 -2.46 -6.74
N ALA A 225 13.20 -1.50 -7.35
CA ALA A 225 13.53 -1.55 -8.78
C ALA A 225 14.30 -2.84 -9.15
N ASP A 226 15.26 -3.23 -8.32
CA ASP A 226 16.07 -4.44 -8.50
C ASP A 226 15.25 -5.74 -8.38
N ASN A 227 14.27 -5.80 -7.46
CA ASN A 227 13.35 -6.93 -7.34
C ASN A 227 12.37 -6.98 -8.52
N MET A 228 11.81 -5.84 -8.95
CA MET A 228 10.93 -5.76 -10.11
C MET A 228 11.62 -6.17 -11.42
N ASN A 229 12.90 -5.85 -11.58
CA ASN A 229 13.65 -6.13 -12.81
C ASN A 229 13.96 -7.62 -13.03
N ARG A 230 13.60 -8.48 -12.05
CA ARG A 230 13.82 -9.92 -12.08
C ARG A 230 12.55 -10.74 -12.28
N LEU A 231 11.38 -10.10 -12.26
CA LEU A 231 10.09 -10.72 -12.54
C LEU A 231 9.96 -11.00 -14.04
#